data_AF-S4NWU4-F1
#
_entry.id   AF-S4NWU4-F1
#
_cell.length_a   1.000
_cell.length_b   1.000
_cell.length_c   1.000
_cell.angle_alpha   90.00
_cell.angle_beta   90.00
_cell.angle_gamma   90.00
#
_symmetry.space_group_name_H-M   'P 1'
#
loop_
_entity.id
_entity.type
_entity.pdbx_description
1 polymer ?
#
loop_
_entity_poly.entity_id
_entity_poly.type
_entity_poly.pdbx_seq_one_letter_code
_entity_poly.pdbx_strand_id
1 'polypeptide(L)'
;MKNHNTKDSQCLQHIDNTNLSTWKISTGVHEISFVLSGYSDIIIKLVLCALGRTSLINVVISDLNPEVYSVGFLVNHYIVDPEASTIPMMFHNLKHLSDTFKNKIITPVKST
;
A
#
# COMPACT_ATOMS: atom_id res chain seq x y z
N MET A 1 -7.22 31.55 -10.86
CA MET A 1 -6.91 30.46 -9.90
C MET A 1 -7.17 29.13 -10.60
N LYS A 2 -6.12 28.36 -10.92
CA LYS A 2 -6.25 27.06 -11.62
C LYS A 2 -6.52 25.96 -10.59
N ASN A 3 -7.63 25.26 -10.78
CA ASN A 3 -8.10 24.13 -9.98
C ASN A 3 -7.07 22.99 -9.95
N HIS A 4 -6.61 22.64 -8.75
CA HIS A 4 -5.61 21.60 -8.51
C HIS A 4 -6.21 20.30 -7.91
N ASN A 5 -7.53 20.10 -8.01
CA ASN A 5 -8.24 19.03 -7.27
C ASN A 5 -8.81 17.89 -8.14
N THR A 6 -8.66 17.90 -9.46
CA THR A 6 -9.39 16.94 -10.32
C THR A 6 -8.69 15.59 -10.53
N LYS A 7 -7.39 15.46 -10.21
CA LYS A 7 -6.65 14.19 -10.41
C LYS A 7 -6.81 13.21 -9.25
N ASP A 8 -6.98 13.70 -8.02
CA ASP A 8 -7.09 12.84 -6.84
C ASP A 8 -8.44 12.11 -6.78
N SER A 9 -9.51 12.70 -7.31
CA SER A 9 -10.84 12.09 -7.35
C SER A 9 -10.98 10.88 -8.27
N GLN A 10 -10.15 10.73 -9.30
CA GLN A 10 -10.25 9.59 -10.21
C GLN A 10 -9.64 8.31 -9.61
N CYS A 11 -8.65 8.44 -8.71
CA CYS A 11 -8.02 7.29 -8.07
C CYS A 11 -8.93 6.59 -7.04
N LEU A 12 -9.88 7.32 -6.46
CA LEU A 12 -10.82 6.80 -5.45
C LEU A 12 -11.92 5.92 -6.04
N GLN A 13 -12.19 6.00 -7.34
CA GLN A 13 -13.25 5.20 -8.00
C GLN A 13 -12.86 3.73 -8.23
N HIS A 14 -11.63 3.33 -7.93
CA HIS A 14 -11.15 1.95 -8.03
C HIS A 14 -10.81 1.33 -6.67
N ILE A 15 -11.09 2.05 -5.58
CA ILE A 15 -10.97 1.51 -4.23
C ILE A 15 -12.34 0.97 -3.87
N ASP A 16 -12.47 -0.36 -3.91
CA ASP A 16 -13.68 -1.01 -3.43
C ASP A 16 -13.77 -0.89 -1.90
N ASN A 17 -14.57 0.09 -1.46
CA ASN A 17 -14.80 0.35 -0.04
C ASN A 17 -15.38 -0.87 0.72
N THR A 18 -16.01 -1.82 0.02
CA THR A 18 -16.50 -3.05 0.66
C THR A 18 -15.34 -3.99 1.00
N ASN A 19 -14.32 -4.09 0.16
CA ASN A 19 -13.09 -4.84 0.44
C ASN A 19 -12.21 -4.17 1.52
N LEU A 20 -12.26 -2.84 1.64
CA LEU A 20 -11.63 -2.11 2.76
C LEU A 20 -12.34 -2.30 4.11
N SER A 21 -13.49 -2.95 4.18
CA SER A 21 -14.13 -3.27 5.47
C SER A 21 -13.59 -4.57 6.08
N THR A 22 -13.02 -5.46 5.25
CA THR A 22 -12.57 -6.81 5.64
C THR A 22 -11.05 -6.99 5.61
N TRP A 23 -10.29 -5.99 5.14
CA TRP A 23 -8.82 -6.11 5.06
C TRP A 23 -8.13 -6.40 6.40
N LYS A 24 -8.76 -6.03 7.53
CA LYS A 24 -8.28 -6.36 8.88
C LYS A 24 -8.74 -7.75 9.31
N ILE A 25 -7.97 -8.77 8.91
CA ILE A 25 -8.15 -10.13 9.40
C ILE A 25 -7.37 -10.28 10.73
N SER A 26 -7.96 -10.95 11.71
CA SER A 26 -7.36 -11.15 13.05
C SER A 26 -6.11 -12.03 13.07
N THR A 27 -5.68 -12.54 11.91
CA THR A 27 -4.53 -13.44 11.75
C THR A 27 -3.18 -12.72 11.70
N GLY A 28 -3.17 -11.38 11.69
CA GLY A 28 -1.94 -10.59 11.49
C GLY A 28 -1.44 -10.58 10.05
N VAL A 29 -2.22 -11.15 9.13
CA VAL A 29 -2.02 -11.07 7.69
C VAL A 29 -3.18 -10.27 7.10
N HIS A 30 -2.84 -9.27 6.32
CA HIS A 30 -3.78 -8.35 5.69
C HIS A 30 -3.62 -8.44 4.18
N GLU A 31 -4.73 -8.43 3.46
CA GLU A 31 -4.73 -8.54 2.01
C GLU A 31 -5.61 -7.46 1.39
N ILE A 32 -5.13 -6.91 0.27
CA ILE A 32 -5.94 -6.06 -0.61
C ILE A 32 -5.52 -6.31 -2.06
N SER A 33 -6.50 -6.37 -2.96
CA SER A 33 -6.28 -6.53 -4.40
C SER A 33 -6.60 -5.23 -5.14
N PHE A 34 -5.80 -4.93 -6.16
CA PHE A 34 -5.95 -3.75 -7.01
C PHE A 34 -5.89 -4.15 -8.48
N VAL A 35 -6.56 -3.38 -9.32
CA VAL A 35 -6.38 -3.46 -10.78
C VAL A 35 -5.45 -2.34 -11.20
N LEU A 36 -4.37 -2.67 -11.91
CA LEU A 36 -3.44 -1.66 -12.40
C LEU A 36 -4.02 -0.96 -13.64
N SER A 37 -4.58 0.24 -13.42
CA SER A 37 -5.11 1.06 -14.52
C SER A 37 -4.03 1.32 -15.58
N GLY A 38 -4.34 1.05 -16.84
CA GLY A 38 -3.43 1.25 -17.97
C GLY A 38 -2.58 0.02 -18.34
N TYR A 39 -2.72 -1.10 -17.63
CA TYR A 39 -2.03 -2.36 -17.93
C TYR A 39 -3.04 -3.51 -17.93
N SER A 40 -3.72 -3.72 -19.05
CA SER A 40 -4.55 -4.90 -19.40
C SER A 40 -5.35 -5.55 -18.25
N ASP A 41 -5.90 -4.74 -17.34
CA ASP A 41 -6.60 -5.18 -16.12
C ASP A 41 -5.84 -6.21 -15.26
N ILE A 42 -4.50 -6.10 -15.18
CA ILE A 42 -3.66 -6.98 -14.36
C ILE A 42 -4.05 -6.84 -12.89
N ILE A 43 -4.34 -7.98 -12.25
CA ILE A 43 -4.66 -8.04 -10.83
C ILE A 43 -3.39 -8.11 -10.00
N ILE A 44 -3.24 -7.13 -9.12
CA ILE A 44 -2.14 -7.02 -8.17
C ILE A 44 -2.67 -7.29 -6.76
N LYS A 45 -2.05 -8.24 -6.06
CA LYS A 45 -2.40 -8.57 -4.68
C LYS A 45 -1.32 -8.08 -3.72
N LEU A 46 -1.67 -7.17 -2.82
CA LEU A 46 -0.81 -6.71 -1.74
C LEU A 46 -1.13 -7.51 -0.48
N VAL A 47 -0.11 -8.17 0.08
CA VAL A 47 -0.18 -8.96 1.30
C VAL A 47 0.75 -8.35 2.34
N LEU A 48 0.21 -7.90 3.45
CA LEU A 48 0.96 -7.37 4.58
C LEU A 48 0.95 -8.37 5.72
N CYS A 49 2.14 -8.76 6.20
CA CYS A 49 2.33 -9.67 7.32
C CYS A 49 3.00 -8.94 8.48
N ALA A 50 2.38 -8.94 9.65
CA ALA A 50 2.99 -8.44 10.87
C ALA A 50 3.99 -9.47 11.44
N LEU A 51 5.24 -9.06 11.61
CA LEU A 51 6.34 -9.85 12.16
C LEU A 51 6.95 -9.10 13.35
N GLY A 52 6.26 -9.14 14.49
CA GLY A 52 6.63 -8.39 15.69
C GLY A 52 6.57 -6.87 15.45
N ARG A 53 7.72 -6.20 15.44
CA ARG A 53 7.83 -4.75 15.16
C ARG A 53 8.03 -4.42 13.68
N THR A 54 8.13 -5.45 12.84
CA THR A 54 8.31 -5.30 11.40
C THR A 54 7.00 -5.63 10.69
N SER A 55 6.68 -4.89 9.66
CA SER A 55 5.63 -5.21 8.70
C SER A 55 6.28 -5.58 7.38
N LEU A 56 6.03 -6.79 6.90
CA LEU A 56 6.48 -7.25 5.59
C LEU A 56 5.34 -7.04 4.60
N ILE A 57 5.58 -6.27 3.54
CA ILE A 57 4.64 -6.08 2.44
C ILE A 57 5.15 -6.87 1.25
N ASN A 58 4.30 -7.74 0.72
CA ASN A 58 4.52 -8.50 -0.50
C ASN A 58 3.50 -8.06 -1.54
N VAL A 59 3.93 -7.88 -2.77
CA VAL A 59 3.07 -7.58 -3.91
C VAL A 59 3.24 -8.68 -4.94
N VAL A 60 2.12 -9.34 -5.26
CA VAL A 60 2.05 -10.50 -6.16
C VAL A 60 1.31 -10.10 -7.42
N ILE A 61 1.90 -10.39 -8.58
CA ILE A 61 1.27 -10.23 -9.90
C ILE A 61 0.87 -11.61 -10.39
N SER A 62 -0.44 -11.90 -10.45
CA SER A 62 -0.95 -13.27 -10.61
C SER A 62 -0.92 -13.79 -12.06
N ASP A 63 -0.88 -12.90 -13.05
CA ASP A 63 -1.34 -13.24 -14.40
C ASP A 63 -0.24 -13.73 -15.38
N LEU A 64 1.07 -13.65 -15.06
CA LEU A 64 2.11 -13.98 -16.05
C LEU A 64 3.35 -14.75 -15.58
N ASN A 65 3.59 -14.81 -14.28
CA ASN A 65 4.62 -15.56 -13.55
C ASN A 65 4.55 -14.93 -12.17
N PRO A 66 4.46 -15.69 -11.06
CA PRO A 66 4.28 -15.09 -9.75
C PRO A 66 5.56 -14.34 -9.34
N GLU A 67 5.69 -13.12 -9.84
CA GLU A 67 6.67 -12.16 -9.38
C GLU A 67 6.17 -11.62 -8.04
N VAL A 68 7.05 -11.74 -7.05
CA VAL A 68 6.79 -11.25 -5.70
C VAL A 68 7.77 -10.14 -5.41
N TYR A 69 7.23 -8.95 -5.21
CA TYR A 69 7.98 -7.77 -4.78
C TYR A 69 7.80 -7.57 -3.28
N SER A 70 8.89 -7.56 -2.53
CA SER A 70 8.83 -7.53 -1.06
C SER A 70 9.57 -6.33 -0.48
N VAL A 71 9.00 -5.73 0.56
CA VAL A 71 9.65 -4.67 1.35
C VAL A 71 9.27 -4.81 2.82
N GLY A 72 10.26 -4.63 3.69
CA GLY A 72 10.06 -4.63 5.15
C GLY A 72 10.11 -3.22 5.72
N PHE A 73 9.19 -2.93 6.64
CA PHE A 73 9.13 -1.67 7.37
C PHE A 73 9.12 -1.91 8.87
N LEU A 74 9.96 -1.18 9.61
CA LEU A 74 9.85 -1.10 11.06
C LEU A 74 8.70 -0.18 11.41
N VAL A 75 7.68 -0.71 12.10
CA VAL A 75 6.44 0.02 12.39
C VAL A 75 6.72 1.28 13.22
N ASN A 76 7.59 1.17 14.21
CA ASN A 76 8.01 2.27 15.09
C ASN A 76 8.89 3.33 14.39
N HIS A 77 9.27 3.13 13.12
CA HIS A 77 9.96 4.13 12.32
C HIS A 77 8.99 5.04 11.55
N TYR A 78 7.69 4.73 11.57
CA TYR A 78 6.67 5.49 10.86
C TYR A 78 5.46 5.82 11.73
N ILE A 79 5.18 5.02 12.76
CA ILE A 79 4.07 5.22 13.70
C ILE A 79 4.67 5.59 15.06
N VAL A 80 4.32 6.78 15.55
CA VAL A 80 4.74 7.30 16.87
C VAL A 80 3.73 6.89 17.94
N ASP A 81 2.48 7.31 17.76
CA ASP A 81 1.38 7.04 18.67
C ASP A 81 0.09 6.84 17.85
N PRO A 82 -0.41 5.60 17.72
CA PRO A 82 -1.63 5.33 16.94
C PRO A 82 -2.89 5.96 17.54
N GLU A 83 -2.87 6.35 18.82
CA GLU A 83 -4.02 6.92 19.53
C GLU A 83 -3.94 8.46 19.65
N ALA A 84 -2.93 9.09 19.03
CA ALA A 84 -2.78 10.54 19.09
C ALA A 84 -3.97 11.28 18.45
N SER A 85 -4.25 12.50 18.89
CA SER A 85 -5.43 13.25 18.43
C SER A 85 -5.34 13.79 17.00
N THR A 86 -4.14 13.82 16.40
CA THR A 86 -3.92 14.38 15.06
C THR A 86 -2.96 13.53 14.22
N ILE A 87 -3.18 13.50 12.90
CA ILE A 87 -2.35 12.76 11.94
C ILE A 87 -0.86 13.09 12.02
N PRO A 88 -0.42 14.37 12.15
CA PRO A 88 1.01 14.67 12.28
C PRO A 88 1.65 14.15 13.56
N MET A 89 0.86 13.86 14.60
CA MET A 89 1.34 13.25 15.84
C MET A 89 1.36 11.73 15.76
N MET A 90 0.50 11.13 14.92
CA MET A 90 0.46 9.68 14.73
C MET A 90 1.65 9.16 13.91
N PHE A 91 2.07 9.92 12.89
CA PHE A 91 3.03 9.44 11.91
C PHE A 91 4.25 10.34 11.75
N HIS A 92 5.39 9.72 11.46
CA HIS A 92 6.61 10.42 11.09
C HIS A 92 7.32 9.74 9.91
N ASN A 93 8.36 10.37 9.38
CA ASN A 93 9.19 9.85 8.28
C ASN A 93 8.41 9.39 7.03
N LEU A 94 7.24 10.00 6.76
CA LEU A 94 6.37 9.64 5.65
C LEU A 94 7.02 9.80 4.26
N LYS A 95 7.95 10.74 4.11
CA LYS A 95 8.74 10.88 2.88
C LYS A 95 9.59 9.63 2.63
N HIS A 96 10.31 9.17 3.64
CA HIS A 96 11.13 7.97 3.56
C HIS A 96 10.27 6.73 3.28
N LEU A 97 9.11 6.61 3.94
CA LEU A 97 8.14 5.55 3.67
C LEU A 97 7.70 5.55 2.19
N SER A 98 7.28 6.72 1.69
CA SER A 98 6.80 6.91 0.32
C SER A 98 7.88 6.57 -0.71
N ASP A 99 9.08 7.12 -0.52
CA ASP A 99 10.20 6.91 -1.44
C ASP A 99 10.63 5.43 -1.45
N THR A 100 10.70 4.79 -0.27
CA THR A 100 11.06 3.37 -0.17
C THR A 100 10.02 2.49 -0.85
N PHE A 101 8.72 2.71 -0.59
CA PHE A 101 7.65 1.93 -1.20
C PHE A 101 7.63 2.11 -2.72
N LYS A 102 7.76 3.34 -3.22
CA LYS A 102 7.80 3.62 -4.66
C LYS A 102 9.00 2.96 -5.35
N ASN A 103 10.17 3.02 -4.73
CA ASN A 103 11.40 2.49 -5.31
C ASN A 103 11.45 0.96 -5.27
N LYS A 104 10.93 0.34 -4.21
CA LYS A 104 11.02 -1.12 -4.01
C LYS A 104 9.83 -1.90 -4.54
N ILE A 105 8.66 -1.27 -4.66
CA ILE A 105 7.42 -1.94 -5.08
C ILE A 105 6.89 -1.34 -6.39
N ILE A 106 6.55 -0.05 -6.40
CA ILE A 106 5.83 0.53 -7.55
C ILE A 106 6.69 0.55 -8.83
N THR A 107 7.96 0.95 -8.72
CA THR A 107 8.84 1.05 -9.88
C THR A 107 9.08 -0.32 -10.52
N PRO A 108 9.44 -1.38 -9.76
CA PRO A 108 9.56 -2.72 -10.31
C PRO A 108 8.27 -3.24 -10.93
N VAL A 109 7.14 -3.17 -10.22
CA VAL A 109 5.82 -3.64 -10.69
C VAL A 109 5.40 -3.00 -12.03
N LYS A 110 5.77 -1.75 -12.28
CA LYS A 110 5.43 -1.03 -13.53
C LYS A 110 6.45 -1.21 -14.65
N SER A 111 7.61 -1.79 -14.36
CA SER A 111 8.69 -2.00 -15.32
C SER A 111 8.78 -3.44 -15.81
N THR A 112 8.00 -4.35 -15.22
CA THR A 112 7.67 -5.68 -15.77
C THR A 112 6.79 -5.54 -17.00
#